data_AF-A0A7C5F972-F1
#
_entry.id   AF-A0A7C5F972-F1
#
_cell.length_a   1.000
_cell.length_b   1.000
_cell.length_c   1.000
_cell.angle_alpha   90.00
_cell.angle_beta   90.00
_cell.angle_gamma   90.00
#
_symmetry.space_group_name_H-M   'P 1'
#
loop_
_entity.id
_entity.type
_entity.pdbx_description
1 polymer ?
#
loop_
_entity_poly.entity_id
_entity_poly.type
_entity_poly.pdbx_seq_one_letter_code
_entity_poly.pdbx_strand_id
1 'polypeptide(L)'
;MWRGQSKIGERMVVIFGTIGSNPKVLIPTIRARDNVEKVVYYYARDTEREKVSEKASRVVQEYCERKKIKYEPRMIENASDLLKIAKKIRADLSMQKAQKNEIVFNVTGGTKVMCAAALLACILEGVNAVYVNEDTKEELELPVIPYEYKHNLSKGQKKILQAIHALGRNCTLTELVKQTNLKKSTISYHISKLRRMGLVEIREGEDLREKYINVQPATELMLE
;
A
#
# COMPACT_ATOMS: atom_id res chain seq x y z
N MET A 1 -6.62 42.98 -19.68
CA MET A 1 -6.79 41.83 -20.60
C MET A 1 -5.43 41.15 -20.77
N TRP A 2 -5.03 40.32 -19.80
CA TRP A 2 -3.75 39.60 -19.82
C TRP A 2 -3.99 38.20 -20.36
N ARG A 3 -3.44 37.91 -21.55
CA ARG A 3 -3.49 36.59 -22.19
C ARG A 3 -2.29 35.76 -21.75
N GLY A 4 -2.58 34.51 -21.40
CA GLY A 4 -1.67 33.40 -21.65
C GLY A 4 -0.67 33.07 -20.56
N GLN A 5 -1.16 32.60 -19.40
CA GLN A 5 -0.36 31.67 -18.61
C GLN A 5 -0.13 30.41 -19.45
N SER A 6 1.15 30.11 -19.65
CA SER A 6 1.70 28.87 -20.17
C SER A 6 0.95 27.64 -19.62
N LYS A 7 0.46 26.78 -20.52
CA LYS A 7 -0.05 25.45 -20.20
C LYS A 7 1.03 24.68 -19.41
N ILE A 8 0.84 24.58 -18.10
CA ILE A 8 1.46 23.54 -17.29
C ILE A 8 1.06 22.23 -17.96
N GLY A 9 2.02 21.42 -18.40
CA GLY A 9 1.74 20.15 -19.07
C GLY A 9 0.69 19.38 -18.28
N GLU A 10 -0.43 19.04 -18.91
CA GLU A 10 -1.55 18.36 -18.28
C GLU A 10 -1.03 17.09 -17.59
N ARG A 11 -1.08 17.07 -16.25
CA ARG A 11 -0.65 15.91 -15.48
C ARG A 11 -1.61 14.77 -15.76
N MET A 12 -1.09 13.72 -16.38
CA MET A 12 -1.86 12.51 -16.65
C MET A 12 -2.30 11.87 -15.33
N VAL A 13 -3.54 11.38 -15.30
CA VAL A 13 -4.11 10.73 -14.12
C VAL A 13 -4.09 9.22 -14.27
N VAL A 14 -3.54 8.54 -13.26
CA VAL A 14 -3.61 7.07 -13.13
C VAL A 14 -4.57 6.73 -12.01
N ILE A 15 -5.63 6.01 -12.37
CA ILE A 15 -6.64 5.58 -11.42
C ILE A 15 -6.30 4.17 -10.97
N PHE A 16 -6.21 3.99 -9.66
CA PHE A 16 -6.15 2.68 -9.04
C PHE A 16 -7.50 2.34 -8.42
N GLY A 17 -7.79 1.05 -8.27
CA GLY A 17 -8.89 0.65 -7.42
C GLY A 17 -9.02 -0.83 -7.17
N THR A 18 -9.75 -1.19 -6.12
CA THR A 18 -10.13 -2.57 -5.83
C THR A 18 -11.54 -2.84 -6.36
N ILE A 19 -11.78 -4.02 -6.94
CA ILE A 19 -13.09 -4.41 -7.45
C ILE A 19 -13.59 -5.70 -6.80
N GLY A 20 -14.90 -5.76 -6.60
CA GLY A 20 -15.63 -6.90 -6.05
C GLY A 20 -16.84 -7.24 -6.91
N SER A 21 -17.95 -7.62 -6.28
CA SER A 21 -19.20 -7.95 -6.99
C SER A 21 -19.78 -6.78 -7.79
N ASN A 22 -19.58 -5.54 -7.34
CA ASN A 22 -20.00 -4.33 -8.04
C ASN A 22 -18.79 -3.60 -8.66
N PRO A 23 -18.39 -3.91 -9.90
CA PRO A 23 -17.26 -3.22 -10.57
C PRO A 23 -17.58 -1.78 -10.97
N LYS A 24 -18.86 -1.40 -11.03
CA LYS A 24 -19.29 -0.09 -11.54
C LYS A 24 -18.88 1.06 -10.62
N VAL A 25 -18.45 0.77 -9.39
CA VAL A 25 -17.96 1.76 -8.43
C VAL A 25 -16.72 2.51 -8.90
N LEU A 26 -15.94 1.96 -9.85
CA LEU A 26 -14.81 2.69 -10.46
C LEU A 26 -15.26 3.72 -11.50
N ILE A 27 -16.44 3.55 -12.10
CA ILE A 27 -16.89 4.38 -13.22
C ILE A 27 -17.06 5.85 -12.81
N PRO A 28 -17.68 6.19 -11.66
CA PRO A 28 -17.75 7.57 -11.19
C PRO A 28 -16.36 8.21 -11.05
N THR A 29 -15.39 7.49 -10.49
CA THR A 29 -14.01 7.97 -10.36
C THR A 29 -13.35 8.24 -11.70
N ILE A 30 -13.56 7.36 -12.70
CA ILE A 30 -13.05 7.57 -14.06
C ILE A 30 -13.71 8.79 -14.71
N ARG A 31 -15.00 9.02 -14.46
CA ARG A 31 -15.75 10.15 -15.04
C ARG A 31 -15.45 11.49 -14.39
N ALA A 32 -15.04 11.50 -13.13
CA ALA A 32 -14.75 12.72 -12.37
C ALA A 32 -13.41 13.38 -12.75
N ARG A 33 -12.61 12.74 -13.61
CA ARG A 33 -11.28 13.19 -13.99
C ARG A 33 -11.20 13.36 -15.50
N ASP A 34 -10.66 14.49 -15.91
CA ASP A 34 -10.15 14.66 -17.27
C ASP A 34 -8.84 13.86 -17.41
N ASN A 35 -8.29 13.73 -18.63
CA ASN A 35 -6.94 13.20 -18.92
C ASN A 35 -6.47 11.88 -18.24
N VAL A 36 -7.39 10.93 -18.00
CA VAL A 36 -7.06 9.58 -17.49
C VAL A 36 -6.16 8.82 -18.48
N GLU A 37 -4.93 8.53 -18.06
CA GLU A 37 -3.97 7.73 -18.84
C GLU A 37 -4.36 6.25 -18.83
N LYS A 38 -4.56 5.72 -17.63
CA LYS A 38 -4.86 4.31 -17.42
C LYS A 38 -5.59 4.03 -16.11
N VAL A 39 -6.28 2.89 -16.08
CA VAL A 39 -6.94 2.34 -14.90
C VAL A 39 -6.25 1.03 -14.51
N VAL A 40 -5.61 1.01 -13.34
CA VAL A 40 -5.07 -0.20 -12.72
C VAL A 40 -6.08 -0.70 -11.70
N TYR A 41 -6.48 -1.96 -11.74
CA TYR A 41 -7.45 -2.45 -10.76
C TYR A 41 -7.16 -3.85 -10.25
N TYR A 42 -7.45 -4.07 -8.98
CA TYR A 42 -7.18 -5.31 -8.26
C TYR A 42 -8.46 -6.12 -8.08
N TYR A 43 -8.42 -7.40 -8.45
CA TYR A 43 -9.53 -8.32 -8.28
C TYR A 43 -9.05 -9.63 -7.65
N ALA A 44 -9.90 -10.21 -6.81
CA ALA A 44 -9.61 -11.47 -6.14
C ALA A 44 -9.95 -12.67 -7.02
N ARG A 45 -9.05 -13.64 -7.14
CA ARG A 45 -9.35 -14.96 -7.70
C ARG A 45 -9.19 -15.99 -6.59
N ASP A 46 -10.20 -16.09 -5.73
CA ASP A 46 -10.35 -17.24 -4.84
C ASP A 46 -11.29 -18.28 -5.48
N THR A 47 -11.18 -19.54 -5.06
CA THR A 47 -11.91 -20.69 -5.64
C THR A 47 -13.43 -20.53 -5.60
N GLU A 48 -13.97 -19.70 -4.71
CA GLU A 48 -15.41 -19.49 -4.57
C GLU A 48 -15.95 -18.32 -5.41
N ARG A 49 -15.11 -17.31 -5.68
CA ARG A 49 -15.55 -16.02 -6.27
C ARG A 49 -14.91 -15.72 -7.63
N GLU A 50 -14.08 -16.60 -8.14
CA GLU A 50 -13.42 -16.49 -9.45
C GLU A 50 -14.36 -15.99 -10.57
N LYS A 51 -15.50 -16.65 -10.77
CA LYS A 51 -16.48 -16.28 -11.82
C LYS A 51 -17.07 -14.88 -11.63
N VAL A 52 -17.24 -14.44 -10.38
CA VAL A 52 -17.76 -13.10 -10.05
C VAL A 52 -16.72 -12.06 -10.38
N SER A 53 -15.47 -12.30 -9.99
CA SER A 53 -14.36 -11.38 -10.22
C SER A 53 -13.98 -11.26 -11.69
N GLU A 54 -14.05 -12.34 -12.47
CA GLU A 54 -13.85 -12.29 -13.92
C GLU A 54 -14.93 -11.44 -14.61
N LYS A 55 -16.20 -11.64 -14.26
CA LYS A 55 -17.30 -10.81 -14.76
C LYS A 55 -17.12 -9.36 -14.37
N ALA A 56 -16.73 -9.10 -13.12
CA ALA A 56 -16.49 -7.75 -12.63
C ALA A 56 -15.35 -7.06 -13.41
N SER A 57 -14.26 -7.78 -13.64
CA SER A 57 -13.13 -7.32 -14.45
C SER A 57 -13.57 -6.93 -15.86
N ARG A 58 -14.34 -7.78 -16.56
CA ARG A 58 -14.85 -7.49 -17.91
C ARG A 58 -15.63 -6.18 -18.01
N VAL A 59 -16.49 -5.89 -17.02
CA VAL A 59 -17.27 -4.63 -17.01
C VAL A 59 -16.37 -3.39 -17.00
N VAL A 60 -15.25 -3.43 -16.27
CA VAL A 60 -14.27 -2.33 -16.23
C VAL A 60 -13.53 -2.23 -17.57
N GLN A 61 -13.12 -3.37 -18.14
CA GLN A 61 -12.42 -3.45 -19.42
C GLN A 61 -13.26 -2.86 -20.55
N GLU A 62 -14.50 -3.32 -20.70
CA GLU A 62 -15.44 -2.82 -21.71
C GLU A 62 -15.66 -1.30 -21.57
N TYR A 63 -15.74 -0.79 -20.33
CA TYR A 63 -15.85 0.65 -20.12
C TYR A 63 -14.60 1.40 -20.60
N CYS A 64 -13.41 0.92 -20.24
CA CYS A 64 -12.14 1.52 -20.62
C CYS A 64 -11.91 1.48 -22.14
N GLU A 65 -12.20 0.35 -22.79
CA GLU A 65 -12.12 0.17 -24.24
C GLU A 65 -12.99 1.18 -24.99
N ARG A 66 -14.27 1.31 -24.60
CA ARG A 66 -15.19 2.29 -25.21
C ARG A 66 -14.69 3.73 -25.05
N LYS A 67 -14.00 4.02 -23.94
CA LYS A 67 -13.42 5.35 -23.67
C LYS A 67 -12.01 5.52 -24.20
N LYS A 68 -11.43 4.47 -24.82
CA LYS A 68 -10.03 4.43 -25.29
C LYS A 68 -9.02 4.73 -24.17
N ILE A 69 -9.34 4.31 -22.94
CA ILE A 69 -8.48 4.41 -21.76
C ILE A 69 -7.73 3.09 -21.60
N LYS A 70 -6.41 3.15 -21.34
CA LYS A 70 -5.62 1.94 -21.07
C LYS A 70 -6.07 1.31 -19.75
N TYR A 71 -5.98 0.00 -19.62
CA TYR A 71 -6.33 -0.67 -18.36
C TYR A 71 -5.35 -1.80 -18.05
N GLU A 72 -5.10 -2.03 -16.77
CA GLU A 72 -4.17 -3.04 -16.27
C GLU A 72 -4.84 -3.84 -15.14
N PRO A 73 -5.43 -5.01 -15.44
CA PRO A 73 -5.97 -5.90 -14.42
C PRO A 73 -4.83 -6.51 -13.59
N ARG A 74 -4.95 -6.49 -12.26
CA ARG A 74 -4.02 -7.10 -11.31
C ARG A 74 -4.74 -8.13 -10.47
N MET A 75 -4.41 -9.40 -10.70
CA MET A 75 -4.97 -10.50 -9.93
C MET A 75 -4.38 -10.58 -8.52
N ILE A 76 -5.24 -10.85 -7.54
CA ILE A 76 -4.92 -11.17 -6.14
C ILE A 76 -5.35 -12.62 -5.89
N GLU A 77 -4.41 -13.49 -5.56
CA GLU A 77 -4.66 -14.92 -5.33
C GLU A 77 -5.41 -15.17 -4.01
N ASN A 78 -5.00 -14.49 -2.94
CA ASN A 78 -5.62 -14.61 -1.63
C ASN A 78 -6.14 -13.25 -1.15
N ALA A 79 -7.46 -13.06 -1.23
CA ALA A 79 -8.12 -11.82 -0.86
C ALA A 79 -8.14 -11.52 0.65
N SER A 80 -7.67 -12.47 1.47
CA SER A 80 -7.62 -12.37 2.93
C SER A 80 -6.21 -12.05 3.45
N ASP A 81 -5.18 -12.09 2.60
CA ASP A 81 -3.79 -11.80 2.99
C ASP A 81 -3.50 -10.29 2.85
N LEU A 82 -3.92 -9.52 3.87
CA LEU A 82 -3.79 -8.06 3.88
C LEU A 82 -2.37 -7.58 3.56
N LEU A 83 -1.35 -8.22 4.15
CA LEU A 83 0.04 -7.78 4.01
C LEU A 83 0.54 -7.99 2.58
N LYS A 84 0.28 -9.15 1.97
CA LYS A 84 0.67 -9.39 0.56
C LYS A 84 -0.05 -8.44 -0.40
N ILE A 85 -1.34 -8.18 -0.16
CA ILE A 85 -2.11 -7.24 -0.99
C ILE A 85 -1.54 -5.83 -0.86
N ALA A 86 -1.30 -5.37 0.37
CA ALA A 86 -0.76 -4.03 0.64
C ALA A 86 0.61 -3.84 -0.01
N LYS A 87 1.51 -4.83 0.08
CA LYS A 87 2.83 -4.81 -0.59
C LYS A 87 2.71 -4.68 -2.10
N LYS A 88 1.84 -5.49 -2.72
CA LYS A 88 1.63 -5.46 -4.17
C LYS A 88 1.12 -4.08 -4.61
N ILE A 89 0.09 -3.58 -3.95
CA ILE A 89 -0.49 -2.26 -4.25
C ILE A 89 0.56 -1.17 -4.08
N ARG A 90 1.26 -1.17 -2.95
CA ARG A 90 2.29 -0.18 -2.62
C ARG A 90 3.42 -0.14 -3.65
N ALA A 91 3.89 -1.30 -4.12
CA ALA A 91 4.91 -1.37 -5.17
C ALA A 91 4.43 -0.70 -6.46
N ASP A 92 3.20 -1.00 -6.90
CA ASP A 92 2.61 -0.39 -8.10
C ASP A 92 2.43 1.12 -7.94
N LEU A 93 1.97 1.60 -6.77
CA LEU A 93 1.84 3.02 -6.46
C LEU A 93 3.19 3.74 -6.49
N SER A 94 4.22 3.16 -5.85
CA SER A 94 5.57 3.71 -5.84
C SER A 94 6.15 3.83 -7.25
N MET A 95 5.89 2.84 -8.13
CA MET A 95 6.33 2.89 -9.53
C MET A 95 5.65 4.02 -10.31
N GLN A 96 4.35 4.25 -10.11
CA GLN A 96 3.63 5.33 -10.77
C GLN A 96 4.00 6.71 -10.22
N LYS A 97 4.26 6.83 -8.91
CA LYS A 97 4.67 8.09 -8.29
C LYS A 97 6.01 8.57 -8.86
N ALA A 98 6.93 7.65 -9.16
CA ALA A 98 8.20 7.96 -9.82
C ALA A 98 8.03 8.54 -11.23
N GLN A 99 6.91 8.27 -11.90
CA GLN A 99 6.58 8.80 -13.23
C GLN A 99 5.96 10.20 -13.18
N LYS A 100 5.78 10.79 -11.97
CA LYS A 100 5.16 12.11 -11.73
C LYS A 100 3.71 12.22 -12.22
N ASN A 101 3.02 11.09 -12.34
CA ASN A 101 1.59 11.05 -12.63
C ASN A 101 0.79 11.47 -11.38
N GLU A 102 -0.39 12.04 -11.61
CA GLU A 102 -1.37 12.18 -10.54
C GLU A 102 -2.00 10.82 -10.28
N ILE A 103 -2.11 10.44 -9.01
CA ILE A 103 -2.61 9.12 -8.61
C ILE A 103 -3.82 9.30 -7.72
N VAL A 104 -4.90 8.59 -8.07
CA VAL A 104 -6.08 8.46 -7.21
C VAL A 104 -6.42 6.98 -7.03
N PHE A 105 -6.70 6.59 -5.79
CA PHE A 105 -7.10 5.23 -5.46
C PHE A 105 -8.57 5.16 -5.01
N ASN A 106 -9.41 4.46 -5.77
CA ASN A 106 -10.77 4.15 -5.34
C ASN A 106 -10.81 2.87 -4.48
N VAL A 107 -11.20 3.02 -3.22
CA VAL A 107 -11.25 1.92 -2.23
C VAL A 107 -12.68 1.37 -2.01
N THR A 108 -13.62 1.69 -2.88
CA THR A 108 -15.05 1.36 -2.72
C THR A 108 -15.32 -0.13 -2.91
N GLY A 109 -14.73 -0.73 -3.95
CA GLY A 109 -15.01 -2.10 -4.35
C GLY A 109 -14.02 -3.11 -3.77
N GLY A 110 -14.37 -4.39 -3.80
CA GLY A 110 -13.53 -5.49 -3.34
C GLY A 110 -13.93 -6.01 -1.96
N THR A 111 -13.12 -6.91 -1.39
CA THR A 111 -13.33 -7.35 -0.01
C THR A 111 -12.90 -6.26 0.96
N LYS A 112 -13.45 -6.24 2.18
CA LYS A 112 -13.01 -5.32 3.24
C LYS A 112 -11.48 -5.38 3.47
N VAL A 113 -10.90 -6.57 3.34
CA VAL A 113 -9.45 -6.78 3.47
C VAL A 113 -8.67 -6.11 2.33
N MET A 114 -9.15 -6.22 1.09
CA MET A 114 -8.55 -5.52 -0.05
C MET A 114 -8.63 -4.01 0.10
N CYS A 115 -9.80 -3.48 0.49
CA CYS A 115 -10.00 -2.05 0.73
C CYS A 115 -9.07 -1.54 1.85
N ALA A 116 -8.94 -2.29 2.95
CA ALA A 116 -8.05 -1.95 4.05
C ALA A 116 -6.56 -1.96 3.62
N ALA A 117 -6.16 -2.97 2.85
CA ALA A 117 -4.80 -3.06 2.29
C ALA A 117 -4.49 -1.89 1.34
N ALA A 118 -5.45 -1.52 0.50
CA ALA A 118 -5.34 -0.38 -0.41
C ALA A 118 -5.21 0.95 0.35
N LEU A 119 -6.06 1.19 1.34
CA LEU A 119 -6.01 2.40 2.16
C LEU A 119 -4.69 2.51 2.92
N LEU A 120 -4.21 1.40 3.50
CA LEU A 120 -2.89 1.34 4.13
C LEU A 120 -1.78 1.72 3.14
N ALA A 121 -1.77 1.13 1.95
CA ALA A 121 -0.79 1.48 0.92
C ALA A 121 -0.86 2.96 0.49
N CYS A 122 -2.07 3.53 0.39
CA CYS A 122 -2.26 4.95 0.09
C CYS A 122 -1.68 5.86 1.17
N ILE A 123 -1.92 5.55 2.45
CA ILE A 123 -1.33 6.29 3.59
C ILE A 123 0.19 6.26 3.52
N LEU A 124 0.77 5.08 3.29
CA LEU A 124 2.23 4.87 3.27
C LEU A 124 2.93 5.60 2.12
N GLU A 125 2.27 5.73 0.97
CA GLU A 125 2.82 6.37 -0.22
C GLU A 125 2.35 7.83 -0.40
N GLY A 126 1.48 8.32 0.49
CA GLY A 126 0.88 9.65 0.40
C GLY A 126 0.04 9.85 -0.85
N VAL A 127 -0.77 8.84 -1.20
CA VAL A 127 -1.68 8.85 -2.35
C VAL A 127 -3.10 9.16 -1.88
N ASN A 128 -3.83 9.97 -2.65
CA ASN A 128 -5.22 10.30 -2.36
C ASN A 128 -6.12 9.07 -2.57
N ALA A 129 -6.92 8.75 -1.55
CA ALA A 129 -7.93 7.70 -1.63
C ALA A 129 -9.33 8.32 -1.73
N VAL A 130 -10.21 7.68 -2.49
CA VAL A 130 -11.60 8.10 -2.67
C VAL A 130 -12.54 6.93 -2.42
N TYR A 131 -13.74 7.26 -1.96
CA TYR A 131 -14.86 6.35 -1.78
C TYR A 131 -16.04 6.84 -2.60
N VAL A 132 -16.74 5.95 -3.29
CA VAL A 132 -17.93 6.25 -4.06
C VAL A 132 -19.14 5.73 -3.29
N ASN A 133 -20.06 6.62 -2.95
CA ASN A 133 -21.33 6.21 -2.38
C ASN A 133 -22.14 5.44 -3.44
N GLU A 134 -22.53 4.20 -3.14
CA GLU A 134 -23.21 3.35 -4.11
C GLU A 134 -24.62 3.83 -4.46
N ASP A 135 -25.29 4.55 -3.56
CA ASP A 135 -26.65 5.05 -3.78
C ASP A 135 -26.63 6.36 -4.57
N THR A 136 -25.81 7.33 -4.15
CA THR A 136 -25.75 8.67 -4.78
C THR A 136 -24.81 8.74 -5.98
N LYS A 137 -23.90 7.77 -6.11
CA LYS A 137 -22.76 7.78 -7.07
C LYS A 137 -21.79 8.94 -6.88
N GLU A 138 -21.90 9.66 -5.77
CA GLU A 138 -20.98 10.73 -5.42
C GLU A 138 -19.64 10.16 -4.97
N GLU A 139 -18.56 10.80 -5.41
CA GLU A 139 -17.22 10.51 -4.96
C GLU A 139 -16.88 11.41 -3.77
N LEU A 140 -16.35 10.79 -2.72
CA LEU A 140 -15.89 11.42 -1.51
C LEU A 140 -14.39 11.19 -1.37
N GLU A 141 -13.64 12.27 -1.23
CA GLU A 141 -12.23 12.18 -0.85
C GLU A 141 -12.13 11.70 0.60
N LEU A 142 -11.30 10.68 0.81
CA LEU A 142 -11.01 10.22 2.16
C LEU A 142 -9.91 11.12 2.75
N PRO A 143 -10.02 11.52 4.02
CA PRO A 143 -8.99 12.30 4.70
C PRO A 143 -7.77 11.43 4.98
N VAL A 144 -6.98 11.16 3.94
CA VAL A 144 -5.69 10.48 4.04
C VAL A 144 -4.67 11.53 4.44
N ILE A 145 -4.24 11.52 5.69
CA ILE A 145 -3.08 12.31 6.10
C ILE A 145 -1.85 11.59 5.54
N PRO A 146 -1.16 12.14 4.52
CA PRO A 146 0.03 11.51 3.97
C PRO A 146 1.07 11.44 5.08
N TYR A 147 1.45 10.22 5.46
CA TYR A 147 2.43 10.00 6.51
C TYR A 147 3.54 9.11 5.95
N GLU A 148 4.62 9.74 5.50
CA GLU A 148 5.76 9.03 4.96
C GLU A 148 6.59 8.42 6.09
N TYR A 149 6.17 7.25 6.58
CA TYR A 149 6.85 6.51 7.65
C TYR A 149 8.35 6.28 7.37
N LYS A 150 8.75 6.25 6.08
CA LYS A 150 10.14 6.11 5.65
C LYS A 150 11.06 7.21 6.19
N HIS A 151 10.52 8.41 6.49
CA HIS A 151 11.27 9.55 7.00
C HIS A 151 11.45 9.54 8.53
N ASN A 152 10.69 8.71 9.26
CA ASN A 152 10.77 8.66 10.72
C ASN A 152 11.75 7.61 11.26
N LEU A 153 12.32 6.78 10.40
CA LEU A 153 13.37 5.83 10.79
C LEU A 153 14.76 6.40 10.49
N SER A 154 15.55 6.63 11.54
CA SER A 154 16.98 6.93 11.42
C SER A 154 17.73 5.80 10.69
N LYS A 155 18.89 6.13 10.10
CA LYS A 155 19.77 5.14 9.45
C LYS A 155 20.09 3.96 10.37
N GLY A 156 20.34 4.22 11.66
CA GLY A 156 20.59 3.18 12.66
C GLY A 156 19.38 2.26 12.86
N GLN A 157 18.17 2.82 13.01
CA GLN A 157 16.95 2.02 13.13
C GLN A 157 16.67 1.16 11.89
N LYS A 158 16.85 1.70 10.68
CA LYS A 158 16.72 0.93 9.43
C LYS A 158 17.71 -0.23 9.39
N LYS A 159 18.99 0.03 9.73
CA LYS A 159 20.04 -1.01 9.78
C LYS A 159 19.67 -2.13 10.76
N ILE A 160 19.16 -1.79 11.95
CA ILE A 160 18.72 -2.79 12.94
C ILE A 160 17.53 -3.62 12.40
N LEU A 161 16.49 -2.98 11.87
CA LEU A 161 15.34 -3.71 11.33
C LEU A 161 15.70 -4.63 10.16
N GLN A 162 16.58 -4.17 9.26
CA GLN A 162 17.11 -5.00 8.17
C GLN A 162 17.90 -6.20 8.70
N ALA A 163 18.70 -6.01 9.75
CA ALA A 163 19.43 -7.11 10.38
C ALA A 163 18.49 -8.14 11.04
N ILE A 164 17.46 -7.69 11.77
CA ILE A 164 16.46 -8.59 12.34
C ILE A 164 15.72 -9.36 11.23
N HIS A 165 15.37 -8.68 10.13
CA HIS A 165 14.73 -9.32 8.98
C HIS A 165 15.62 -10.39 8.35
N ALA A 166 16.91 -10.10 8.15
CA ALA A 166 17.89 -11.06 7.63
C ALA A 166 18.10 -12.27 8.55
N LEU A 167 17.90 -12.10 9.86
CA LEU A 167 17.96 -13.17 10.87
C LEU A 167 16.64 -13.95 11.03
N GLY A 168 15.66 -13.76 10.14
CA GLY A 168 14.39 -14.50 10.19
C GLY A 168 13.32 -13.90 11.10
N ARG A 169 13.42 -12.60 11.43
CA ARG A 169 12.43 -11.79 12.18
C ARG A 169 12.28 -12.12 13.66
N ASN A 170 13.04 -13.09 14.15
CA ASN A 170 13.17 -13.42 15.55
C ASN A 170 14.65 -13.60 15.83
N CYS A 171 15.22 -12.78 16.70
CA CYS A 171 16.64 -12.89 17.04
C CYS A 171 16.93 -12.35 18.44
N THR A 172 18.05 -12.77 18.98
CA THR A 172 18.60 -12.27 20.24
C THR A 172 19.44 -11.02 20.01
N LEU A 173 19.65 -10.27 21.09
CA LEU A 173 20.54 -9.10 21.05
C LEU A 173 21.98 -9.48 20.66
N THR A 174 22.43 -10.68 21.03
CA THR A 174 23.77 -11.18 20.71
C THR A 174 23.92 -11.45 19.22
N GLU A 175 22.91 -12.04 18.57
CA GLU A 175 22.89 -12.24 17.12
C GLU A 175 22.90 -10.90 16.37
N LEU A 176 22.16 -9.90 16.86
CA LEU A 176 22.21 -8.56 16.26
C LEU A 176 23.57 -7.89 16.39
N VAL A 177 24.28 -8.07 17.52
CA VAL A 177 25.67 -7.59 17.66
C VAL A 177 26.55 -8.21 16.59
N LYS A 178 26.47 -9.53 16.40
CA LYS A 178 27.23 -10.25 15.37
C LYS A 178 26.88 -9.78 13.96
N GLN A 179 25.60 -9.63 13.66
CA GLN A 179 25.11 -9.27 12.32
C GLN A 179 25.42 -7.81 11.94
N THR A 180 25.39 -6.88 12.90
CA THR A 180 25.51 -5.45 12.61
C THR A 180 26.89 -4.86 12.91
N ASN A 181 27.70 -5.60 13.67
CA ASN A 181 28.96 -5.16 14.27
C ASN A 181 28.82 -3.86 15.09
N LEU A 182 27.67 -3.65 15.72
CA LEU A 182 27.38 -2.50 16.58
C LEU A 182 27.52 -2.86 18.05
N LYS A 183 27.86 -1.87 18.89
CA LYS A 183 27.90 -2.04 20.35
C LYS A 183 26.51 -2.40 20.89
N LYS A 184 26.45 -3.29 21.87
CA LYS A 184 25.22 -3.74 22.54
C LYS A 184 24.37 -2.55 23.03
N SER A 185 24.99 -1.52 23.62
CA SER A 185 24.30 -0.31 24.08
C SER A 185 23.62 0.46 22.94
N THR A 186 24.28 0.60 21.79
CA THR A 186 23.73 1.25 20.59
C THR A 186 22.53 0.47 20.05
N ILE A 187 22.63 -0.86 19.99
CA ILE A 187 21.51 -1.71 19.55
C ILE A 187 20.33 -1.58 20.51
N SER A 188 20.56 -1.72 21.83
CA SER A 188 19.52 -1.58 22.85
C SER A 188 18.80 -0.24 22.78
N TYR A 189 19.53 0.85 22.52
CA TYR A 189 18.95 2.18 22.33
C TYR A 189 17.98 2.22 21.14
N HIS A 190 18.38 1.68 19.98
CA HIS A 190 17.52 1.62 18.80
C HIS A 190 16.32 0.69 19.00
N ILE A 191 16.51 -0.48 19.61
CA ILE A 191 15.43 -1.42 19.93
C ILE A 191 14.39 -0.77 20.86
N SER A 192 14.81 -0.03 21.89
CA SER A 192 13.88 0.68 22.77
C SER A 192 13.04 1.73 22.02
N LYS A 193 13.65 2.47 21.08
CA LYS A 193 12.92 3.39 20.21
C LYS A 193 11.94 2.66 19.28
N LEU A 194 12.41 1.60 18.60
CA LEU A 194 11.59 0.79 17.71
C LEU A 194 10.40 0.14 18.45
N ARG A 195 10.59 -0.28 19.70
CA ARG A 195 9.54 -0.83 20.55
C ARG A 195 8.48 0.21 20.88
N ARG A 196 8.89 1.43 21.22
CA ARG A 196 7.95 2.55 21.45
C ARG A 196 7.16 2.93 20.19
N MET A 197 7.72 2.68 19.01
CA MET A 197 7.05 2.86 17.72
C MET A 197 6.14 1.68 17.37
N GLY A 198 6.10 0.62 18.18
CA GLY A 198 5.32 -0.60 17.92
C GLY A 198 5.89 -1.50 16.82
N LEU A 199 7.14 -1.29 16.38
CA LEU A 199 7.75 -2.04 15.27
C LEU A 199 8.44 -3.33 15.70
N VAL A 200 8.84 -3.41 16.97
CA VAL A 200 9.44 -4.59 17.57
C VAL A 200 8.79 -4.92 18.90
N GLU A 201 8.65 -6.20 19.17
CA GLU A 201 8.30 -6.76 20.48
C GLU A 201 9.52 -7.44 21.09
N ILE A 202 9.59 -7.45 22.42
CA ILE A 202 10.57 -8.23 23.15
C ILE A 202 9.80 -9.31 23.89
N ARG A 203 10.12 -10.57 23.61
CA ARG A 203 9.58 -11.73 24.33
C ARG A 203 10.69 -12.33 25.18
N GLU A 204 10.31 -12.77 26.37
CA GLU A 204 11.22 -13.52 27.25
C GLU A 204 11.22 -14.99 26.79
N GLY A 205 12.40 -15.61 26.83
CA GLY A 205 12.56 -17.05 26.60
C GLY A 205 12.14 -17.85 27.82
N GLU A 206 12.31 -19.18 27.74
CA GLU A 206 12.12 -20.07 28.90
C GLU A 206 13.12 -19.74 30.03
N ASP A 207 14.34 -19.35 29.67
CA ASP A 207 15.25 -18.66 30.58
C ASP A 207 14.95 -17.15 30.54
N LEU A 208 14.63 -16.57 31.70
CA LEU A 208 14.37 -15.13 31.89
C LEU A 208 15.52 -14.22 31.41
N ARG A 209 16.73 -14.78 31.25
CA ARG A 209 17.90 -14.07 30.70
C ARG A 209 17.90 -14.00 29.17
N GLU A 210 17.15 -14.89 28.51
CA GLU A 210 16.99 -14.89 27.06
C GLU A 210 15.88 -13.93 26.65
N LYS A 211 16.23 -12.99 25.77
CA LYS A 211 15.28 -12.02 25.22
C LYS A 211 15.31 -12.08 23.71
N TYR A 212 14.15 -12.39 23.15
CA TYR A 212 13.90 -12.50 21.73
C TYR A 212 13.24 -11.23 21.22
N ILE A 213 13.85 -10.66 20.18
CA ILE A 213 13.37 -9.46 19.51
C ILE A 213 12.63 -9.91 18.27
N ASN A 214 11.32 -9.65 18.26
CA ASN A 214 10.44 -9.98 17.15
C ASN A 214 10.06 -8.71 16.40
N VAL A 215 10.13 -8.74 15.07
CA VAL A 215 9.63 -7.65 14.23
C VAL A 215 8.18 -7.90 13.85
N GLN A 216 7.33 -6.89 13.99
CA GLN A 216 5.95 -6.98 13.54
C GLN A 216 5.91 -7.20 12.01
N PRO A 217 5.09 -8.12 11.48
CA PRO A 217 5.02 -8.40 10.04
C PRO A 217 4.78 -7.14 9.19
N ALA A 218 3.96 -6.21 9.68
CA ALA A 218 3.67 -4.95 9.00
C ALA A 218 4.90 -4.04 8.84
N THR A 219 5.96 -4.21 9.64
CA THR A 219 7.20 -3.41 9.55
C THR A 219 7.90 -3.56 8.21
N GLU A 220 7.65 -4.65 7.49
CA GLU A 220 8.16 -4.84 6.13
C GLU A 220 7.70 -3.74 5.16
N LEU A 221 6.50 -3.20 5.38
CA LEU A 221 5.97 -2.07 4.63
C LEU A 221 6.73 -0.74 4.90
N MET A 222 7.73 -0.74 5.77
CA MET A 222 8.58 0.44 6.05
C MET A 222 10.02 0.28 5.57
N LEU A 223 10.41 -0.93 5.17
CA LEU A 223 11.80 -1.26 4.79
C LEU A 223 12.07 -1.11 3.29
N GLU A 224 11.01 -1.04 2.48
CA GLU A 224 11.04 -0.77 1.03
C GLU A 224 10.87 0.72 0.73
#